data_AF-A0A7S3BEN4-F1
#
_entry.id   AF-A0A7S3BEN4-F1
#
_cell.length_a   1.000
_cell.length_b   1.000
_cell.length_c   1.000
_cell.angle_alpha   90.00
_cell.angle_beta   90.00
_cell.angle_gamma   90.00
#
_symmetry.space_group_name_H-M   'P 1'
#
loop_
_entity.id
_entity.type
_entity.pdbx_description
1 polymer ?
#
loop_
_entity_poly.entity_id
_entity_poly.type
_entity_poly.pdbx_seq_one_letter_code
_entity_poly.pdbx_strand_id
1 'polypeptide(L)'
;MAAEAGVGKPRDDTSALVVVAELSPCFWARRAASAASPGAPGALGGFEGFVGQLIAFVGSRQALHARNRVAVLGLCGRHAEFVLDTARDTAGGGIVLSAAAARKELLASVDALLAREERKAEAGSGSGAKASPSQLVVGLSKALCWLHSHGAIEPAAPP
;
A
#
# COMPACT_ATOMS: atom_id res chain seq x y z
N MET A 1 51.00 3.84 -15.59
CA MET A 1 50.05 2.93 -14.90
C MET A 1 48.76 3.68 -14.71
N ALA A 2 47.79 3.49 -15.62
CA ALA A 2 46.45 4.04 -15.47
C ALA A 2 45.67 3.09 -14.57
N ALA A 3 45.16 3.61 -13.45
CA ALA A 3 44.20 2.89 -12.63
C ALA A 3 42.92 2.75 -13.45
N GLU A 4 42.54 1.52 -13.78
CA GLU A 4 41.22 1.24 -14.30
C GLU A 4 40.20 1.67 -13.25
N ALA A 5 39.41 2.69 -13.60
CA ALA A 5 38.21 3.04 -12.87
C ALA A 5 37.34 1.80 -12.87
N GLY A 6 37.27 1.12 -11.73
CA GLY A 6 36.44 -0.04 -11.54
C GLY A 6 35.03 0.29 -12.01
N VAL A 7 34.61 -0.36 -13.09
CA VAL A 7 33.21 -0.47 -13.47
C VAL A 7 32.53 -1.02 -12.23
N GLY A 8 31.89 -0.13 -11.47
CA GLY A 8 31.10 -0.52 -10.31
C GLY A 8 30.17 -1.62 -10.79
N LYS A 9 30.30 -2.81 -10.19
CA LYS A 9 29.33 -3.90 -10.35
C LYS A 9 27.95 -3.24 -10.37
N PRO A 10 27.05 -3.58 -11.33
CA PRO A 10 25.67 -3.12 -11.22
C PRO A 10 25.23 -3.46 -9.81
N ARG A 11 24.99 -2.42 -8.98
CA ARG A 11 24.33 -2.63 -7.70
C ARG A 11 23.03 -3.31 -8.11
N ASP A 12 22.80 -4.51 -7.59
CA ASP A 12 21.47 -5.13 -7.64
C ASP A 12 20.53 -4.17 -6.89
N ASP A 13 20.08 -3.10 -7.55
CA ASP A 13 19.26 -2.04 -6.97
C ASP A 13 17.86 -2.63 -6.77
N THR A 14 17.70 -3.33 -5.65
CA THR A 14 16.42 -3.84 -5.20
C THR A 14 15.56 -2.66 -4.74
N SER A 15 14.38 -2.48 -5.35
CA SER A 15 13.46 -1.42 -4.96
C SER A 15 12.47 -1.91 -3.92
N ALA A 16 12.33 -1.16 -2.83
CA ALA A 16 11.22 -1.31 -1.89
C ALA A 16 10.26 -0.12 -2.04
N LEU A 17 8.96 -0.40 -2.09
CA LEU A 17 7.92 0.60 -2.30
C LEU A 17 6.75 0.35 -1.35
N VAL A 18 6.25 1.42 -0.74
CA VAL A 18 4.98 1.38 0.01
C VAL A 18 3.97 2.28 -0.69
N VAL A 19 2.84 1.70 -1.09
CA VAL A 19 1.68 2.43 -1.61
C VAL A 19 0.73 2.71 -0.45
N VAL A 20 0.52 3.99 -0.13
CA VAL A 20 -0.48 4.40 0.87
C VAL A 20 -1.80 4.66 0.16
N ALA A 21 -2.83 3.88 0.50
CA ALA A 21 -4.13 3.91 -0.16
C ALA A 21 -5.23 4.29 0.82
N GLU A 22 -6.08 5.25 0.43
CA GLU A 22 -7.32 5.56 1.16
C GLU A 22 -8.40 4.54 0.78
N LEU A 23 -8.90 3.80 1.77
CA LEU A 23 -9.85 2.70 1.63
C LEU A 23 -11.18 2.98 2.34
N SER A 24 -11.36 4.14 2.99
CA SER A 24 -12.61 4.42 3.69
C SER A 24 -13.82 4.46 2.76
N PRO A 25 -14.96 3.84 3.14
CA PRO A 25 -16.18 3.90 2.35
C PRO A 25 -16.64 5.33 2.09
N CYS A 26 -16.47 6.24 3.06
CA CYS A 26 -16.82 7.65 2.92
C CYS A 26 -16.02 8.36 1.82
N PHE A 27 -14.74 8.02 1.64
CA PHE A 27 -13.95 8.55 0.52
C PHE A 27 -14.49 8.06 -0.82
N TRP A 28 -14.71 6.76 -0.96
CA TRP A 28 -15.16 6.15 -2.20
C TRP A 28 -16.62 6.48 -2.55
N ALA A 29 -17.50 6.64 -1.55
CA ALA A 29 -18.87 7.11 -1.74
C ALA A 29 -18.91 8.55 -2.25
N ARG A 30 -18.11 9.45 -1.68
CA ARG A 30 -17.99 10.84 -2.20
C ARG A 30 -17.45 10.85 -3.63
N ARG A 31 -16.46 10.01 -3.92
CA ARG A 31 -15.89 9.90 -5.27
C ARG A 31 -16.91 9.37 -6.28
N ALA A 32 -17.71 8.38 -5.91
CA ALA A 32 -18.80 7.86 -6.74
C ALA A 32 -19.87 8.93 -6.99
N ALA A 33 -20.24 9.71 -5.97
CA ALA A 33 -21.17 10.83 -6.12
C ALA A 33 -20.63 11.92 -7.06
N SER A 34 -19.33 12.26 -6.97
CA SER A 34 -18.71 13.24 -7.87
C SER A 34 -18.53 12.73 -9.31
N ALA A 35 -18.40 11.42 -9.51
CA ALA A 35 -18.23 10.80 -10.82
C ALA A 35 -19.54 10.70 -11.64
N ALA A 36 -20.69 11.02 -11.05
CA ALA A 36 -21.98 11.05 -11.73
C ALA A 36 -22.16 12.26 -12.69
N SER A 37 -21.17 13.15 -12.81
CA SER A 37 -21.19 14.22 -13.81
C SER A 37 -20.68 13.72 -15.17
N PRO A 38 -21.49 13.75 -16.24
CA PRO A 38 -21.07 13.32 -17.56
C PRO A 38 -19.95 14.22 -18.07
N GLY A 39 -18.77 13.64 -18.35
CA GLY A 39 -17.61 14.35 -18.89
C GLY A 39 -16.38 14.44 -17.99
N ALA A 40 -16.40 13.89 -16.76
CA ALA A 40 -15.22 13.85 -15.91
C ALA A 40 -14.15 12.87 -16.48
N PRO A 41 -12.97 13.34 -16.91
CA PRO A 41 -11.93 12.46 -17.43
C PRO A 41 -11.28 11.67 -16.28
N GLY A 42 -11.05 10.37 -16.49
CA GLY A 42 -10.10 9.58 -15.68
C GLY A 42 -10.62 9.02 -14.36
N ALA A 43 -11.91 8.73 -14.22
CA ALA A 43 -12.39 7.96 -13.07
C ALA A 43 -11.85 6.52 -13.15
N LEU A 44 -11.16 6.06 -12.10
CA LEU A 44 -10.68 4.68 -11.91
C LEU A 44 -11.82 3.63 -11.88
N GLY A 45 -12.99 3.89 -12.46
CA GLY A 45 -14.16 3.00 -12.39
C GLY A 45 -14.71 2.80 -10.97
N GLY A 46 -14.41 3.69 -10.03
CA GLY A 46 -14.75 3.52 -8.62
C GLY A 46 -13.70 2.69 -7.85
N PHE A 47 -14.10 2.10 -6.73
CA PHE A 47 -13.20 1.32 -5.89
C PHE A 47 -12.67 0.06 -6.60
N GLU A 48 -13.52 -0.61 -7.36
CA GLU A 48 -13.17 -1.87 -8.03
C GLU A 48 -12.10 -1.66 -9.11
N GLY A 49 -12.26 -0.65 -9.97
CA GLY A 49 -11.25 -0.34 -10.97
C GLY A 49 -9.96 0.24 -10.34
N PHE A 50 -10.04 0.93 -9.20
CA PHE A 50 -8.84 1.28 -8.42
C PHE A 50 -8.09 0.04 -7.94
N VAL A 51 -8.79 -0.95 -7.39
CA VAL A 51 -8.18 -2.23 -6.97
C VAL A 51 -7.51 -2.92 -8.15
N GLY A 52 -8.19 -2.99 -9.31
CA GLY A 52 -7.62 -3.56 -10.53
C GLY A 52 -6.33 -2.88 -10.97
N GLN A 53 -6.31 -1.55 -10.99
CA GLN A 53 -5.13 -0.75 -11.34
C GLN A 53 -4.01 -0.87 -10.31
N LEU A 54 -4.34 -0.94 -9.02
CA LEU A 54 -3.38 -1.14 -7.94
C LEU A 54 -2.68 -2.49 -8.07
N ILE A 55 -3.43 -3.56 -8.34
CA ILE A 55 -2.86 -4.90 -8.56
C ILE A 55 -1.96 -4.92 -9.79
N ALA A 56 -2.40 -4.29 -10.90
CA ALA A 56 -1.59 -4.17 -12.10
C ALA A 56 -0.28 -3.41 -11.82
N PHE A 57 -0.33 -2.35 -11.02
CA PHE A 57 0.84 -1.60 -10.57
C PHE A 57 1.78 -2.43 -9.70
N VAL A 58 1.25 -3.15 -8.71
CA VAL A 58 2.06 -4.04 -7.85
C VAL A 58 2.74 -5.12 -8.70
N GLY A 59 1.98 -5.77 -9.58
CA GLY A 59 2.49 -6.81 -10.46
C GLY A 59 3.56 -6.29 -11.42
N SER A 60 3.39 -5.10 -11.98
CA SER A 60 4.41 -4.50 -12.87
C SER A 60 5.69 -4.18 -12.12
N ARG A 61 5.61 -3.70 -10.87
CA ARG A 61 6.79 -3.46 -10.02
C ARG A 61 7.54 -4.75 -9.69
N GLN A 62 6.83 -5.84 -9.41
CA GLN A 62 7.46 -7.15 -9.18
C GLN A 62 8.09 -7.73 -10.46
N ALA A 63 7.45 -7.52 -11.62
CA ALA A 63 7.95 -7.99 -12.90
C ALA A 63 9.26 -7.31 -13.33
N LEU A 64 9.50 -6.06 -12.89
CA LEU A 64 10.76 -5.36 -13.18
C LEU A 64 11.99 -6.05 -12.57
N HIS A 65 11.85 -6.63 -11.37
CA HIS A 65 12.94 -7.35 -10.73
C HIS A 65 12.40 -8.28 -9.62
N ALA A 66 12.86 -9.54 -9.58
CA ALA A 66 12.35 -10.55 -8.65
C ALA A 66 12.57 -10.22 -7.16
N ARG A 67 13.50 -9.31 -6.86
CA ARG A 67 13.75 -8.81 -5.49
C ARG A 67 13.00 -7.51 -5.15
N ASN A 68 12.21 -6.96 -6.07
CA ASN A 68 11.40 -5.79 -5.76
C ASN A 68 10.32 -6.16 -4.74
N ARG A 69 10.19 -5.31 -3.73
CA ARG A 69 9.22 -5.48 -2.65
C ARG A 69 8.22 -4.36 -2.71
N VAL A 70 6.94 -4.71 -2.67
CA VAL A 70 5.85 -3.73 -2.65
C VAL A 70 4.93 -4.08 -1.49
N ALA A 71 4.62 -3.08 -0.68
CA ALA A 71 3.56 -3.18 0.32
C ALA A 71 2.46 -2.16 0.01
N VAL A 72 1.22 -2.53 0.29
CA VAL A 72 0.08 -1.62 0.25
C VAL A 72 -0.39 -1.39 1.68
N LEU A 73 -0.33 -0.14 2.11
CA LEU A 73 -0.85 0.30 3.38
C LEU A 73 -2.22 0.94 3.17
N GLY A 74 -3.27 0.29 3.70
CA GLY A 74 -4.62 0.78 3.68
C GLY A 74 -4.92 1.72 4.85
N LEU A 75 -5.46 2.90 4.56
CA LEU A 75 -6.04 3.82 5.53
C LEU A 75 -7.56 3.67 5.48
N CYS A 76 -8.20 3.34 6.60
CA CYS A 76 -9.66 3.27 6.67
C CYS A 76 -10.13 3.74 8.05
N GLY A 77 -10.76 4.92 8.09
CA GLY A 77 -11.29 5.48 9.32
C GLY A 77 -10.19 5.64 10.37
N ARG A 78 -10.27 4.87 11.46
CA ARG A 78 -9.31 4.87 12.57
C ARG A 78 -8.19 3.84 12.44
N HIS A 79 -8.10 3.16 11.30
CA HIS A 79 -7.13 2.11 11.06
C HIS A 79 -6.14 2.47 9.94
N ALA A 80 -4.88 2.09 10.15
CA ALA A 80 -3.83 2.09 9.13
C ALA A 80 -3.11 0.73 9.19
N GLU A 81 -3.32 -0.14 8.22
CA GLU A 81 -2.81 -1.52 8.23
C GLU A 81 -2.30 -1.93 6.85
N PHE A 82 -1.31 -2.81 6.80
CA PHE A 82 -0.85 -3.38 5.54
C PHE A 82 -1.91 -4.38 5.04
N VAL A 83 -2.45 -4.11 3.85
CA VAL A 83 -3.48 -4.92 3.19
C VAL A 83 -2.89 -5.82 2.10
N LEU A 84 -1.62 -5.62 1.76
CA LEU A 84 -0.82 -6.46 0.90
C LEU A 84 0.65 -6.23 1.26
N ASP A 85 1.45 -7.28 1.38
CA ASP A 85 2.89 -7.17 1.62
C ASP A 85 3.63 -8.29 0.90
N THR A 86 4.19 -7.96 -0.25
CA THR A 86 4.85 -8.96 -1.09
C THR A 86 6.16 -9.47 -0.50
N ALA A 87 6.71 -8.82 0.54
CA ALA A 87 7.91 -9.32 1.19
C ALA A 87 7.61 -10.56 2.06
N ARG A 88 6.39 -10.67 2.61
CA ARG A 88 5.98 -11.83 3.43
C ARG A 88 5.96 -13.12 2.64
N ASP A 89 5.50 -13.07 1.39
CA ASP A 89 5.41 -14.25 0.54
C ASP A 89 6.75 -14.67 -0.08
N THR A 90 7.76 -13.79 -0.04
CA THR A 90 9.11 -14.11 -0.54
C THR A 90 9.93 -15.00 0.39
N ALA A 91 9.45 -15.31 1.59
CA ALA A 91 10.12 -16.20 2.54
C ALA A 91 10.35 -17.63 1.99
N GLY A 92 9.63 -18.02 0.92
CA GLY A 92 9.79 -19.32 0.23
C GLY A 92 10.59 -19.29 -1.07
N GLY A 93 11.22 -18.17 -1.44
CA GLY A 93 11.99 -18.02 -2.67
C GLY A 93 11.20 -17.38 -3.81
N GLY A 94 11.23 -16.05 -3.88
CA GLY A 94 11.03 -15.26 -5.10
C GLY A 94 9.78 -15.51 -5.94
N ILE A 95 8.68 -16.01 -5.38
CA ILE A 95 7.45 -16.21 -6.13
C ILE A 95 6.78 -14.84 -6.30
N VAL A 96 6.76 -14.36 -7.55
CA VAL A 96 5.93 -13.22 -7.96
C VAL A 96 4.48 -13.57 -7.61
N LEU A 97 3.82 -12.70 -6.85
CA LEU A 97 2.47 -12.96 -6.39
C LEU A 97 1.54 -12.87 -7.60
N SER A 98 0.77 -13.93 -7.88
CA SER A 98 -0.17 -13.88 -9.01
C SER A 98 -1.21 -12.78 -8.80
N ALA A 99 -1.66 -12.13 -9.89
CA ALA A 99 -2.66 -11.06 -9.80
C ALA A 99 -3.96 -11.52 -9.10
N ALA A 100 -4.35 -12.79 -9.29
CA ALA A 100 -5.52 -13.36 -8.62
C ALA A 100 -5.31 -13.53 -7.11
N ALA A 101 -4.11 -13.96 -6.69
CA ALA A 101 -3.75 -14.04 -5.27
C ALA A 101 -3.70 -12.63 -4.64
N ALA A 102 -3.07 -11.66 -5.32
CA ALA A 102 -3.00 -10.27 -4.87
C ALA A 102 -4.40 -9.70 -4.66
N ARG A 103 -5.29 -9.92 -5.63
CA ARG A 103 -6.68 -9.45 -5.55
C ARG A 103 -7.40 -10.06 -4.36
N LYS A 104 -7.27 -11.38 -4.18
CA LYS A 104 -7.96 -12.10 -3.11
C LYS A 104 -7.47 -11.64 -1.73
N GLU A 105 -6.16 -11.53 -1.54
CA GLU A 105 -5.57 -11.06 -0.28
C GLU A 105 -5.92 -9.61 0.02
N LEU A 106 -5.80 -8.73 -0.97
CA LEU A 106 -6.13 -7.31 -0.82
C LEU A 106 -7.59 -7.14 -0.40
N LEU A 107 -8.53 -7.77 -1.12
CA LEU A 107 -9.96 -7.66 -0.81
C LEU A 107 -10.30 -8.24 0.56
N ALA A 108 -9.78 -9.42 0.90
CA ALA A 108 -9.98 -10.01 2.22
C ALA A 108 -9.44 -9.11 3.35
N SER A 109 -8.29 -8.47 3.13
CA SER A 109 -7.71 -7.53 4.10
C SER A 109 -8.51 -6.24 4.22
N VAL A 110 -9.04 -5.72 3.09
CA VAL A 110 -9.95 -4.56 3.10
C VAL A 110 -11.23 -4.90 3.87
N ASP A 111 -11.87 -6.05 3.59
CA ASP A 111 -13.09 -6.46 4.28
C ASP A 111 -12.86 -6.61 5.80
N ALA A 112 -11.73 -7.20 6.19
CA ALA A 112 -11.34 -7.32 7.60
C ALA A 112 -11.12 -5.95 8.26
N LEU A 113 -10.57 -4.97 7.52
CA LEU A 113 -10.34 -3.61 7.98
C LEU A 113 -11.68 -2.87 8.19
N LEU A 114 -12.61 -3.00 7.25
CA LEU A 114 -13.96 -2.43 7.33
C LEU A 114 -14.73 -2.99 8.52
N ALA A 115 -14.75 -4.32 8.69
CA ALA A 115 -15.41 -4.96 9.82
C ALA A 115 -14.80 -4.59 11.18
N ARG A 116 -13.54 -4.14 11.24
CA ARG A 116 -12.92 -3.61 12.47
C ARG A 116 -13.38 -2.19 12.78
N GLU A 117 -13.47 -1.34 11.75
CA GLU A 117 -13.96 0.03 11.90
C GLU A 117 -15.42 0.02 12.37
N GLU A 118 -16.27 -0.83 11.78
CA GLU A 118 -17.68 -0.98 12.18
C GLU A 118 -17.82 -1.39 13.65
N ARG A 119 -17.11 -2.44 14.09
CA ARG A 119 -17.12 -2.89 15.50
C ARG A 119 -16.68 -1.79 16.47
N LYS A 120 -15.71 -0.96 16.09
CA LYS A 120 -15.26 0.18 16.91
C LYS A 120 -16.21 1.36 16.89
N ALA A 121 -16.94 1.56 15.79
CA ALA A 121 -17.99 2.57 15.71
C ALA A 121 -19.15 2.21 16.66
N GLU A 122 -19.57 0.95 16.67
CA GLU A 122 -20.62 0.44 17.57
C GLU A 122 -20.19 0.49 19.04
N ALA A 123 -18.96 0.07 19.37
CA ALA A 123 -18.42 0.15 20.73
C ALA A 123 -18.20 1.59 21.22
N GLY A 124 -18.10 2.56 20.31
CA GLY A 124 -17.83 3.97 20.58
C GLY A 124 -19.08 4.86 20.69
N SER A 125 -20.29 4.28 20.67
CA SER A 125 -21.59 4.99 20.57
C SER A 125 -21.98 5.91 21.75
N GLY A 126 -21.02 6.34 22.59
CA GLY A 126 -21.22 7.33 23.65
C GLY A 126 -20.61 8.71 23.37
N SER A 127 -19.84 8.88 22.29
CA SER A 127 -19.15 10.14 22.00
C SER A 127 -19.55 10.61 20.61
N GLY A 128 -20.31 11.70 20.55
CA GLY A 128 -20.85 12.29 19.32
C GLY A 128 -19.80 12.42 18.23
N ALA A 129 -20.25 12.28 16.98
CA ALA A 129 -19.49 12.20 15.74
C ALA A 129 -18.38 13.27 15.58
N LYS A 130 -17.30 13.14 16.33
CA LYS A 130 -16.05 13.85 16.08
C LYS A 130 -15.39 13.16 14.90
N ALA A 131 -15.11 13.94 13.86
CA ALA A 131 -14.31 13.50 12.73
C ALA A 131 -13.07 12.79 13.26
N SER A 132 -12.93 11.51 12.93
CA SER A 132 -11.78 10.73 13.37
C SER A 132 -10.54 11.34 12.74
N PRO A 133 -9.48 11.63 13.53
CA PRO A 133 -8.26 12.20 12.98
C PRO A 133 -7.68 11.26 11.94
N SER A 134 -7.24 11.84 10.81
CA SER A 134 -6.63 11.10 9.71
C SER A 134 -5.49 10.22 10.24
N GLN A 135 -5.50 8.94 9.87
CA GLN A 135 -4.44 8.01 10.23
C GLN A 135 -3.20 8.14 9.35
N LEU A 136 -3.09 9.21 8.55
CA LEU A 136 -1.98 9.42 7.64
C LEU A 136 -0.63 9.46 8.36
N VAL A 137 -0.53 10.17 9.49
CA VAL A 137 0.74 10.25 10.24
C VAL A 137 1.16 8.88 10.75
N VAL A 138 0.23 8.15 11.40
CA VAL A 138 0.48 6.77 11.88
C VAL A 138 0.83 5.86 10.71
N GLY A 139 0.13 6.00 9.58
CA GLY A 139 0.36 5.22 8.39
C GLY A 139 1.75 5.47 7.77
N LEU A 140 2.15 6.74 7.64
CA LEU A 140 3.47 7.11 7.17
C LEU A 140 4.57 6.62 8.10
N SER A 141 4.38 6.69 9.42
CA SER A 141 5.33 6.08 10.38
C SER A 141 5.45 4.58 10.16
N LYS A 142 4.35 3.85 9.96
CA LYS A 142 4.38 2.42 9.63
C LYS A 142 5.07 2.13 8.31
N ALA A 143 4.80 2.93 7.28
CA ALA A 143 5.45 2.81 5.98
C ALA A 143 6.97 3.00 6.07
N LEU A 144 7.42 4.01 6.82
CA LEU A 144 8.85 4.26 7.06
C LEU A 144 9.50 3.13 7.86
N CYS A 145 8.84 2.62 8.90
CA CYS A 145 9.34 1.46 9.64
C CYS A 145 9.49 0.23 8.75
N TRP A 146 8.51 -0.02 7.86
CA TRP A 146 8.58 -1.12 6.91
C TRP A 146 9.70 -0.92 5.89
N LEU A 147 9.89 0.29 5.36
CA LEU A 147 10.99 0.59 4.44
C LEU A 147 12.36 0.39 5.11
N HIS A 148 12.50 0.82 6.36
CA HIS A 148 13.71 0.61 7.13
C HIS A 148 14.00 -0.88 7.36
N SER A 149 13.01 -1.68 7.78
CA SER A 149 13.20 -3.12 8.00
C SER A 149 13.52 -3.91 6.74
N HIS A 150 13.21 -3.36 5.57
CA HIS A 150 13.50 -3.96 4.27
C HIS A 150 14.72 -3.37 3.56
N GLY A 151 15.55 -2.60 4.29
CA GLY A 151 16.84 -2.10 3.78
C GLY A 151 16.73 -0.98 2.76
N ALA A 152 15.57 -0.33 2.67
CA ALA A 152 15.31 0.75 1.71
C ALA A 152 15.79 2.13 2.23
N ILE A 153 16.02 2.23 3.54
CA ILE A 153 16.47 3.43 4.22
C ILE A 153 17.68 3.04 5.07
N GLU A 154 18.87 3.42 4.62
CA GLU A 154 20.09 3.26 5.43
C GLU A 154 20.00 4.16 6.68
N PRO A 155 20.41 3.67 7.86
CA PRO A 155 20.52 4.53 9.03
C PRO A 155 21.50 5.66 8.73
N ALA A 156 21.14 6.89 9.08
CA ALA A 156 22.07 8.01 9.01
C ALA A 156 23.33 7.64 9.81
N ALA A 157 24.49 7.71 9.16
CA ALA A 157 25.77 7.48 9.83
C ALA A 157 25.85 8.43 11.05
N PRO A 158 26.23 7.94 12.24
CA PRO A 158 26.46 8.83 13.36
C PRO A 158 27.56 9.85 13.00
N PRO A 159 27.46 11.08 13.50
CA PRO A 159 28.45 12.12 13.26
C PRO A 159 29.85 11.74 13.77
#